data_AF-A0A355DQV1-F1
#
_entry.id   AF-A0A355DQV1-F1
#
_cell.length_a   1.000
_cell.length_b   1.000
_cell.length_c   1.000
_cell.angle_alpha   90.00
_cell.angle_beta   90.00
_cell.angle_gamma   90.00
#
_symmetry.space_group_name_H-M   'P 1'
#
loop_
_entity.id
_entity.type
_entity.pdbx_description
1 polymer ?
#
loop_
_entity_poly.entity_id
_entity_poly.type
_entity_poly.pdbx_seq_one_letter_code
_entity_poly.pdbx_strand_id
1 'polypeptide(L)' 'MLLSKGFEIEMYTGTPQGEIVGLSDQIVASLDGFVREPDSRNVEYTTAP' A
#
# COMPACT_ATOMS: atom_id res chain seq x y z
N MET A 1 17.49 20.68 16.59
CA MET A 1 16.21 20.63 15.84
C MET A 1 16.10 19.23 15.25
N LEU A 2 15.02 18.49 15.51
CA LEU A 2 14.85 17.13 14.96
C LEU A 2 14.26 17.23 13.55
N LEU A 3 14.88 16.57 12.56
CA LEU A 3 14.38 16.51 11.18
C LEU A 3 13.81 15.13 10.90
N SER A 4 12.58 14.92 11.33
CA SER A 4 11.84 13.67 11.15
C SER A 4 11.42 13.49 9.68
N LYS A 5 11.29 12.23 9.23
CA LYS A 5 10.96 11.83 7.85
C LYS A 5 10.13 10.56 7.86
N GLY A 6 9.02 10.61 7.14
CA GLY A 6 8.19 9.45 6.87
C GLY A 6 8.53 8.84 5.52
N PHE A 7 8.02 7.64 5.29
CA PHE A 7 8.08 6.94 4.02
C PHE A 7 6.67 6.70 3.49
N GLU A 8 6.57 6.72 2.18
CA GLU A 8 5.42 6.24 1.44
C GLU A 8 5.93 5.14 0.51
N ILE A 9 5.22 4.01 0.52
CA ILE A 9 5.55 2.85 -0.30
C ILE A 9 4.28 2.37 -0.97
N GLU A 10 4.27 2.40 -2.29
CA GLU A 10 3.26 1.76 -3.11
C GLU A 10 3.71 0.36 -3.52
N MET A 11 2.84 -0.63 -3.33
CA MET A 11 3.11 -2.03 -3.66
C MET A 11 2.02 -2.57 -4.58
N TYR A 12 2.46 -3.09 -5.73
CA TYR A 12 1.59 -3.78 -6.66
C TYR A 12 1.14 -5.13 -6.10
N THR A 13 -0.17 -5.35 -6.07
CA THR A 13 -0.80 -6.61 -5.65
C THR A 13 -1.13 -7.43 -6.89
N GLY A 14 -0.18 -8.24 -7.35
CA GLY A 14 -0.38 -9.08 -8.51
C GLY A 14 0.66 -10.17 -8.70
N THR A 15 0.54 -10.91 -9.80
CA THR A 15 1.45 -12.01 -10.15
C THR A 15 2.74 -11.48 -10.78
N PRO A 16 3.81 -12.30 -10.86
CA PRO A 16 5.02 -11.94 -11.60
C PRO A 16 4.79 -11.67 -13.09
N GLN A 17 3.64 -12.07 -13.64
CA GLN A 17 3.26 -11.83 -15.04
C GLN A 17 2.53 -10.49 -15.22
N GLY A 18 2.27 -9.74 -14.14
CA GLY A 18 1.57 -8.46 -14.20
C GLY A 18 0.05 -8.57 -14.16
N GLU A 19 -0.48 -9.70 -13.69
CA GLU A 19 -1.92 -9.89 -13.49
C GLU A 19 -2.33 -9.43 -12.09
N ILE A 20 -3.37 -8.60 -12.00
CA ILE A 20 -3.85 -8.06 -10.72
C ILE A 20 -4.45 -9.20 -9.89
N VAL A 21 -4.02 -9.32 -8.64
CA VAL A 21 -4.65 -10.15 -7.62
C VAL A 21 -5.25 -9.19 -6.62
N GLY A 22 -6.59 -9.09 -6.57
CA GLY A 22 -7.35 -8.10 -5.78
C GLY A 22 -7.24 -8.27 -4.25
N LEU A 23 -6.01 -8.23 -3.73
CA LEU A 23 -5.68 -8.32 -2.31
C LEU A 23 -5.73 -6.96 -1.62
N SER A 24 -5.68 -5.86 -2.37
CA SER A 24 -5.73 -4.49 -1.82
C SER A 24 -6.90 -4.29 -0.84
N ASP A 25 -8.10 -4.77 -1.17
CA ASP A 25 -9.27 -4.72 -0.29
C ASP A 25 -9.08 -5.53 1.00
N GLN A 26 -8.49 -6.72 0.91
CA GLN A 26 -8.24 -7.57 2.07
C GLN A 26 -7.15 -6.98 2.98
N ILE A 27 -6.12 -6.40 2.38
CA ILE A 27 -5.00 -5.77 3.09
C ILE A 27 -5.50 -4.59 3.91
N VAL A 28 -6.23 -3.65 3.28
CA VAL A 28 -6.76 -2.46 3.96
C VAL A 28 -7.77 -2.83 5.05
N ALA A 29 -8.54 -3.90 4.87
CA ALA A 29 -9.46 -4.39 5.89
C ALA A 29 -8.76 -5.08 7.07
N SER A 30 -7.55 -5.61 6.88
CA SER A 30 -6.88 -6.46 7.87
C SER A 30 -5.67 -5.82 8.55
N LEU A 31 -5.07 -4.78 7.95
CA LEU A 31 -3.83 -4.17 8.39
C LEU A 31 -3.96 -2.65 8.50
N ASP A 32 -3.51 -2.10 9.63
CA ASP A 32 -3.48 -0.67 9.87
C ASP A 32 -2.43 0.05 9.03
N GLY A 33 -2.68 1.31 8.69
CA GLY A 33 -1.74 2.17 7.95
C GLY A 33 -1.69 1.90 6.44
N PHE A 34 -2.49 0.95 5.95
CA PHE A 34 -2.64 0.70 4.52
C PHE A 34 -3.86 1.42 3.94
N VAL A 35 -3.69 1.95 2.73
CA VAL A 35 -4.77 2.59 1.96
C VAL A 35 -4.86 1.96 0.57
N ARG A 36 -6.08 1.85 0.05
CA ARG A 36 -6.34 1.31 -1.29
C ARG A 36 -6.28 2.44 -2.33
N GLU A 37 -5.55 2.18 -3.41
CA GLU A 37 -5.56 2.98 -4.63
C GLU A 37 -6.85 2.71 -5.48
N PRO A 38 -7.32 3.68 -6.28
CA PRO A 38 -8.63 3.62 -6.94
C PRO A 38 -8.87 2.37 -7.81
N ASP A 39 -7.83 1.80 -8.40
CA ASP A 39 -7.90 0.70 -9.36
C ASP A 39 -7.65 -0.70 -8.76
N SER A 40 -7.55 -0.81 -7.42
CA SER A 40 -7.27 -2.06 -6.68
C SER A 40 -5.94 -2.73 -7.00
N ARG A 41 -5.10 -2.18 -7.89
CA ARG A 41 -3.87 -2.85 -8.34
C ARG A 41 -2.73 -2.68 -7.35
N ASN A 42 -2.79 -1.61 -6.56
CA ASN A 42 -1.79 -1.24 -5.58
C ASN A 42 -2.41 -1.11 -4.18
N VAL A 43 -1.56 -1.24 -3.18
CA VAL A 43 -1.81 -0.75 -1.83
C VAL A 43 -0.68 0.19 -1.44
N GLU A 44 -1.01 1.24 -0.70
CA GLU A 44 -0.06 2.21 -0.17
C GLU A 44 0.12 2.00 1.33
N TYR A 45 1.36 2.12 1.81
CA TYR A 45 1.69 2.20 3.24
C TYR A 45 2.44 3.49 3.54
N THR A 46 1.93 4.25 4.52
CA THR A 46 2.53 5.52 4.95
C THR A 46 2.97 5.45 6.41
N THR A 47 4.14 6.01 6.71
CA THR A 47 4.61 6.18 8.10
C THR A 47 4.49 7.63 8.56
N ALA A 48 4.34 7.82 9.87
CA ALA A 48 4.55 9.14 10.44
C ALA A 48 5.99 9.64 10.16
N PRO A 49 6.22 10.96 10.16
CA PRO A 49 7.56 11.54 10.14
C PRO A 49 8.48 11.01 11.25
#